data_AF-A0A2P4NX37-F1
#
_entry.id   AF-A0A2P4NX37-F1
#
_cell.length_a   1.000
_cell.length_b   1.000
_cell.length_c   1.000
_cell.angle_alpha   90.00
_cell.angle_beta   90.00
_cell.angle_gamma   90.00
#
_symmetry.space_group_name_H-M   'P 1'
#
loop_
_entity.id
_entity.type
_entity.pdbx_description
1 polymer ?
#
loop_
_entity_poly.entity_id
_entity_poly.type
_entity_poly.pdbx_seq_one_letter_code
_entity_poly.pdbx_strand_id
1 'polypeptide(L)' 'FTKHFHLHSLIPNDSNEYFSTDKIWIISVKEMYDFCIKYDLRNIWAYIWMNWYQKDHWILWARAIHATQIILDCRNYK' A
#
# COMPACT_ATOMS: atom_id res chain seq x y z
N PHE A 1 -16.38 -7.35 -0.85
CA PHE A 1 -15.74 -6.27 -1.62
C PHE A 1 -15.91 -4.87 -1.03
N THR A 2 -16.74 -4.66 0.00
CA THR A 2 -17.04 -3.30 0.54
C THR A 2 -16.18 -2.85 1.73
N LYS A 3 -15.16 -3.62 2.14
CA LYS A 3 -14.31 -3.30 3.30
C LYS A 3 -12.85 -2.98 2.98
N HIS A 4 -12.42 -3.09 1.73
CA HIS A 4 -11.00 -3.02 1.38
C HIS A 4 -10.51 -1.64 0.91
N PHE A 5 -11.42 -0.67 0.74
CA PHE A 5 -11.06 0.64 0.19
C PHE A 5 -10.49 1.65 1.20
N HIS A 6 -10.32 1.27 2.48
CA HIS A 6 -10.06 2.23 3.57
C HIS A 6 -8.87 1.89 4.47
N LEU A 7 -7.92 1.04 4.04
CA LEU A 7 -6.67 0.86 4.78
C LEU A 7 -5.64 1.91 4.32
N HIS A 8 -5.71 3.09 4.95
CA HIS A 8 -4.82 4.22 4.68
C HIS A 8 -4.19 4.69 5.99
N SER A 9 -2.93 5.12 5.98
CA SER A 9 -2.22 5.56 7.20
C SER A 9 -2.88 6.74 7.91
N LEU A 10 -3.63 7.53 7.14
CA LEU A 10 -4.38 8.70 7.61
C LEU A 10 -5.88 8.44 7.83
N ILE A 11 -6.37 7.22 7.56
CA ILE A 11 -7.78 6.85 7.77
C ILE A 11 -7.83 5.78 8.87
N PRO A 12 -8.53 6.03 9.97
CA PRO A 12 -8.68 5.03 11.01
C PRO A 12 -9.46 3.81 10.50
N ASN A 13 -9.05 2.61 10.91
CA ASN A 13 -9.79 1.38 10.63
C ASN A 13 -11.16 1.38 11.34
N ASP A 14 -12.02 0.39 11.06
CA ASP A 14 -13.32 0.16 11.74
C ASP A 14 -13.20 0.17 13.29
N SER A 15 -12.01 -0.08 13.84
CA SER A 15 -11.67 -0.05 15.28
C SER A 15 -11.08 1.28 15.77
N ASN A 16 -11.09 2.32 14.94
CA ASN A 16 -10.55 3.66 15.20
C ASN A 16 -9.02 3.73 15.44
N GLU A 17 -8.27 2.73 14.96
CA GLU A 17 -6.80 2.65 15.09
C GLU A 17 -6.08 3.15 13.83
N TYR A 18 -4.96 3.84 14.03
CA TYR A 18 -4.03 4.22 12.97
C TYR A 18 -2.92 3.16 12.85
N PHE A 19 -2.67 2.69 11.64
CA PHE A 19 -1.60 1.74 11.38
C PHE A 19 -0.33 2.46 10.93
N SER A 20 0.82 1.98 11.41
CA SER A 20 2.12 2.40 10.87
C SER A 20 2.26 1.97 9.42
N THR A 21 3.10 2.66 8.65
CA THR A 21 3.37 2.35 7.24
C THR A 21 3.82 0.90 7.04
N ASP A 22 4.63 0.35 7.96
CA ASP A 22 5.05 -1.05 7.93
C ASP A 22 3.89 -2.02 8.18
N LYS A 23 3.00 -1.69 9.11
CA LYS A 23 1.83 -2.53 9.41
C LYS A 23 0.85 -2.54 8.24
N ILE A 24 0.66 -1.40 7.58
CA ILE A 24 -0.15 -1.30 6.36
C ILE A 24 0.49 -2.13 5.24
N TRP A 25 1.80 -2.00 5.05
CA TRP A 25 2.53 -2.80 4.06
C TRP A 25 2.30 -4.30 4.26
N ILE A 26 2.51 -4.80 5.48
CA ILE A 26 2.33 -6.23 5.80
C ILE A 26 0.89 -6.68 5.53
N ILE A 27 -0.10 -5.89 5.94
CA ILE A 27 -1.52 -6.21 5.73
C ILE A 27 -1.83 -6.26 4.23
N SER A 28 -1.43 -5.23 3.46
CA SER A 28 -1.68 -5.16 2.02
C SER A 28 -0.97 -6.26 1.24
N VAL A 29 0.30 -6.57 1.58
CA VAL A 29 1.06 -7.68 0.99
C VAL A 29 0.35 -9.00 1.24
N LYS A 30 -0.06 -9.25 2.49
CA LYS A 30 -0.71 -10.50 2.88
C LYS A 30 -2.05 -10.68 2.18
N GLU A 31 -2.88 -9.64 2.14
CA GLU A 31 -4.18 -9.67 1.48
C GLU A 31 -4.03 -9.99 -0.02
N MET A 32 -3.10 -9.32 -0.71
CA MET A 32 -2.90 -9.54 -2.13
C MET A 32 -2.27 -10.90 -2.42
N TYR A 33 -1.34 -11.35 -1.58
CA TYR A 33 -0.77 -12.69 -1.66
C TYR A 33 -1.87 -13.76 -1.51
N ASP A 34 -2.68 -13.67 -0.47
CA ASP A 34 -3.77 -14.62 -0.20
C ASP A 34 -4.78 -14.64 -1.36
N PHE A 35 -5.11 -13.47 -1.92
CA PHE A 35 -5.94 -13.35 -3.12
C PHE A 35 -5.30 -14.06 -4.32
N CYS A 36 -4.04 -13.77 -4.64
CA CYS A 36 -3.36 -14.37 -5.78
C CYS A 36 -3.21 -15.90 -5.64
N ILE A 37 -2.92 -16.41 -4.45
CA ILE A 37 -2.82 -17.86 -4.22
C ILE A 37 -4.19 -18.53 -4.36
N LYS A 38 -5.25 -17.93 -3.80
CA LYS A 38 -6.62 -18.47 -3.87
C LYS A 38 -7.12 -18.67 -5.31
N TYR A 39 -6.71 -17.80 -6.24
CA TYR A 39 -7.14 -17.82 -7.64
C TYR A 39 -6.06 -18.34 -8.61
N ASP A 40 -4.98 -18.96 -8.10
CA ASP A 40 -3.86 -19.49 -8.88
C ASP A 40 -3.13 -18.45 -9.76
N LEU A 41 -3.12 -17.19 -9.34
CA LEU A 41 -2.55 -16.04 -10.05
C LEU A 41 -1.07 -15.82 -9.71
N ARG A 42 -0.26 -16.88 -9.67
CA ARG A 42 1.13 -16.83 -9.17
C ARG A 42 2.03 -15.91 -10.01
N ASN A 43 1.84 -15.90 -11.32
CA ASN A 43 2.58 -15.03 -12.24
C ASN A 43 2.24 -13.55 -11.99
N ILE A 44 0.97 -13.26 -11.69
CA ILE A 44 0.53 -11.91 -11.35
C ILE A 44 1.13 -11.49 -10.01
N TRP A 45 1.14 -12.38 -9.01
CA TRP A 45 1.81 -12.11 -7.74
C TRP A 45 3.28 -11.75 -7.93
N ALA A 46 4.04 -12.54 -8.70
CA ALA A 46 5.45 -12.26 -8.96
C ALA A 46 5.66 -10.88 -9.61
N TYR A 47 4.81 -10.52 -10.57
CA TYR A 47 4.85 -9.19 -11.20
C TYR A 47 4.55 -8.07 -10.21
N ILE A 48 3.44 -8.17 -9.46
CA ILE A 48 3.02 -7.11 -8.54
C ILE A 48 4.01 -6.99 -7.37
N TRP A 49 4.56 -8.11 -6.89
CA TRP A 49 5.62 -8.10 -5.88
C TRP A 49 6.83 -7.29 -6.34
N MET A 50 7.37 -7.61 -7.51
CA MET A 50 8.58 -6.98 -8.04
C MET A 50 8.39 -5.48 -8.29
N ASN A 51 7.19 -5.06 -8.72
CA ASN A 51 6.94 -3.68 -9.10
C ASN A 51 6.40 -2.82 -7.96
N TRP A 52 5.57 -3.37 -7.06
CA TRP A 52 4.76 -2.56 -6.14
C TRP A 52 4.99 -2.89 -4.66
N TYR A 53 5.19 -4.16 -4.29
CA TYR A 53 5.29 -4.55 -2.88
C TYR A 53 6.72 -4.75 -2.37
N GLN A 54 7.73 -4.83 -3.24
CA GLN A 54 9.12 -4.77 -2.80
C GLN A 54 9.36 -3.47 -2.04
N LYS A 55 10.05 -3.53 -0.89
CA LYS A 55 10.21 -2.38 0.02
C LYS A 55 10.70 -1.10 -0.67
N ASP A 56 11.63 -1.24 -1.60
CA ASP A 56 12.22 -0.11 -2.36
C ASP A 56 11.19 0.61 -3.24
N HIS A 57 10.15 -0.10 -3.70
CA HIS A 57 9.06 0.44 -4.50
C HIS A 57 7.84 0.80 -3.66
N TRP A 58 7.63 0.09 -2.55
CA TRP A 58 6.53 0.36 -1.63
C TRP A 58 6.58 1.79 -1.10
N ILE A 59 7.77 2.35 -0.85
CA ILE A 59 7.91 3.74 -0.41
C ILE A 59 7.32 4.72 -1.43
N LEU A 60 7.37 4.44 -2.73
CA LEU A 60 6.78 5.29 -3.77
C LEU A 60 5.24 5.23 -3.72
N TRP A 61 4.69 4.05 -3.49
CA TRP A 61 3.25 3.84 -3.29
C TRP A 61 2.76 4.45 -1.97
N ALA A 62 3.51 4.28 -0.89
CA ALA A 62 3.22 4.86 0.41
C ALA A 62 3.35 6.41 0.43
N ARG A 63 4.12 6.99 -0.49
CA ARG A 63 4.19 8.45 -0.67
C ARG A 63 2.98 9.00 -1.42
N ALA A 64 2.39 8.25 -2.35
CA ALA A 64 1.10 8.61 -2.95
C ALA A 64 -0.03 8.70 -1.89
N ILE A 65 0.14 8.01 -0.77
CA ILE A 65 -0.73 7.98 0.41
C ILE A 65 -0.46 9.21 1.34
N HIS A 66 0.69 9.87 1.23
CA HIS A 66 1.01 11.11 1.96
C HIS A 66 0.86 12.36 1.06
N ALA A 67 -0.38 12.86 0.94
CA ALA A 67 -0.70 14.08 0.20
C ALA A 67 0.16 15.31 0.61
N THR A 68 0.68 15.34 1.84
CA THR A 68 1.47 16.45 2.37
C THR A 68 2.93 16.52 1.89
N GLN A 69 3.54 15.42 1.45
CA GLN A 69 4.91 15.46 0.91
C GLN A 69 4.95 15.75 -0.60
N ILE A 70 3.88 15.43 -1.34
CA ILE A 70 3.79 15.73 -2.77
C ILE A 70 3.80 17.25 -3.01
N ILE A 71 3.17 18.02 -2.13
CA ILE A 71 3.12 19.49 -2.24
C ILE A 71 4.48 20.13 -1.94
N LEU A 72 5.29 19.54 -1.06
CA LEU A 72 6.60 20.08 -0.69
C LEU A 72 7.68 19.78 -1.73
N ASP A 73 7.65 18.64 -2.40
CA ASP A 73 8.60 18.33 -3.48
C ASP A 73 8.31 19.14 -4.76
N CYS A 74 7.04 19.36 -5.13
CA CYS A 74 6.70 20.23 -6.26
C CYS A 74 7.11 21.70 -6.08
N ARG A 75 7.39 22.14 -4.84
CA ARG A 75 7.84 23.51 -4.55
C ARG A 75 9.36 23.67 -4.64
N ASN A 76 10.13 22.58 -4.60
CA ASN A 76 11.59 22.58 -4.66
C ASN A 76 12.15 22.30 -6.06
N TYR A 77 11.29 22.05 -7.05
CA TYR A 77 11.64 21.94 -8.48
C TYR A 77 11.22 23.18 -9.29
N LYS A 78 11.39 24.39 -8.71
CA LYS A 78 11.23 25.65 -9.44
C LYS A 78 12.51 26.46 -9.41
#